data_AF-A0A4V6MFC6-F1
#
_entry.id   AF-A0A4V6MFC6-F1
#
_cell.length_a   1.000
_cell.length_b   1.000
_cell.length_c   1.000
_cell.angle_alpha   90.00
_cell.angle_beta   90.00
_cell.angle_gamma   90.00
#
_symmetry.space_group_name_H-M   'P 1'
#
loop_
_entity.id
_entity.type
_entity.pdbx_description
1 polymer ?
#
loop_
_entity_poly.entity_id
_entity_poly.type
_entity_poly.pdbx_seq_one_letter_code
_entity_poly.pdbx_strand_id
1 'polypeptide(L)'
;MTMTHTSPATSEHARRGHEGRAEDGGRARDRRRGGLAGRALRTLAGLLAVVASLLVVGAQPAAAHPPTGSVYVWASDVRVRSCQSTSCSLATDEVLTRVRVQAYCQIDNGTAGRVTDGPYTNTYWVQVITPGRTLGWISAVYVSGGSNNSPVPGAPVDSPSDPTIDCEYI
;
A
#
# COMPACT_ATOMS: atom_id res chain seq x y z
N MET A 1 -17.31 44.27 -22.96
CA MET A 1 -18.06 44.31 -21.70
C MET A 1 -17.07 44.13 -20.56
N THR A 2 -17.06 45.05 -19.61
CA THR A 2 -16.12 45.04 -18.48
C THR A 2 -16.90 44.69 -17.22
N MET A 3 -16.48 43.66 -16.50
CA MET A 3 -16.74 43.53 -15.06
C MET A 3 -15.50 42.97 -14.38
N THR A 4 -15.27 43.44 -13.16
CA THR A 4 -14.02 43.38 -12.42
C THR A 4 -14.29 42.76 -11.05
N HIS A 5 -13.22 42.40 -10.31
CA HIS A 5 -13.22 42.25 -8.84
C HIS A 5 -13.94 40.98 -8.30
N THR A 6 -13.56 40.34 -7.17
CA THR A 6 -12.60 40.64 -6.06
C THR A 6 -12.07 39.34 -5.44
N SER A 7 -10.80 39.33 -4.95
CA SER A 7 -10.29 38.37 -3.94
C SER A 7 -10.16 39.01 -2.55
N PRO A 8 -10.34 38.24 -1.46
CA PRO A 8 -9.38 38.19 -0.33
C PRO A 8 -9.05 36.73 0.10
N ALA A 9 -7.94 36.31 0.74
CA ALA A 9 -6.94 36.91 1.66
C ALA A 9 -7.34 36.88 3.17
N THR A 10 -6.59 36.35 4.17
CA THR A 10 -5.33 35.53 4.22
C THR A 10 -5.23 34.84 5.62
N SER A 11 -4.69 33.61 5.72
CA SER A 11 -4.12 33.02 6.98
C SER A 11 -3.33 31.74 6.64
N GLU A 12 -2.04 31.51 6.95
CA GLU A 12 -1.05 32.04 7.90
C GLU A 12 -1.02 31.48 9.35
N HIS A 13 -0.41 30.30 9.49
CA HIS A 13 0.46 29.89 10.61
C HIS A 13 1.55 28.97 10.00
N ALA A 14 2.88 29.16 10.11
CA ALA A 14 3.76 29.46 11.25
C ALA A 14 3.76 28.34 12.32
N ARG A 15 4.89 27.78 12.82
CA ARG A 15 6.34 28.03 12.63
C ARG A 15 7.19 26.90 13.30
N ARG A 16 8.39 26.63 12.75
CA ARG A 16 9.70 26.29 13.43
C ARG A 16 9.95 24.98 14.23
N GLY A 17 11.23 24.55 14.15
CA GLY A 17 11.97 23.65 15.07
C GLY A 17 12.30 22.29 14.44
N HIS A 18 13.51 21.89 13.99
CA HIS A 18 14.93 22.23 14.25
C HIS A 18 15.58 21.60 15.51
N GLU A 19 16.33 20.50 15.26
CA GLU A 19 17.54 19.96 15.93
C GLU A 19 17.60 19.54 17.41
N GLY A 20 18.49 18.56 17.67
CA GLY A 20 18.95 18.07 19.00
C GLY A 20 18.57 16.60 19.24
N ARG A 21 19.40 15.57 18.99
CA ARG A 21 20.72 15.21 19.57
C ARG A 21 20.72 15.03 21.10
N ALA A 22 20.73 13.77 21.55
CA ALA A 22 21.60 13.28 22.63
C ALA A 22 21.58 11.74 22.69
N GLU A 23 22.76 11.12 22.76
CA GLU A 23 22.93 9.77 23.28
C GLU A 23 22.91 9.84 24.82
N ASP A 24 22.36 8.84 25.51
CA ASP A 24 22.74 8.58 26.91
C ASP A 24 22.91 7.07 27.17
N GLY A 25 24.02 6.73 27.84
CA GLY A 25 24.51 5.37 28.01
C GLY A 25 24.31 4.87 29.43
N GLY A 26 23.15 4.27 29.70
CA GLY A 26 22.80 3.67 30.99
C GLY A 26 23.62 2.43 31.35
N ARG A 27 24.76 2.60 32.03
CA ARG A 27 25.44 1.51 32.75
C ARG A 27 24.64 1.11 33.99
N ALA A 28 24.34 -0.19 34.15
CA ALA A 28 24.07 -0.79 35.45
C ALA A 28 24.88 -2.09 35.62
N ARG A 29 25.62 -2.18 36.73
CA ARG A 29 26.36 -3.38 37.16
C ARG A 29 25.70 -3.92 38.43
N ASP A 30 25.37 -5.20 38.47
CA ASP A 30 25.55 -6.09 39.63
C ASP A 30 25.47 -7.54 39.09
N ARG A 31 26.42 -8.47 39.28
CA ARG A 31 27.11 -9.02 40.47
C ARG A 31 26.19 -9.76 41.46
N ARG A 32 26.70 -10.95 41.86
CA ARG A 32 26.22 -11.93 42.85
C ARG A 32 25.18 -12.91 42.26
N ARG A 33 25.44 -14.22 42.16
CA ARG A 33 25.92 -15.27 43.13
C ARG A 33 24.79 -15.79 44.03
N GLY A 34 24.61 -17.12 44.00
CA GLY A 34 23.70 -17.86 44.87
C GLY A 34 22.25 -17.87 44.32
N GLY A 35 21.46 -18.91 44.55
CA GLY A 35 21.76 -20.14 45.27
C GLY A 35 20.56 -21.09 45.28
N LEU A 36 20.87 -22.37 45.45
CA LEU A 36 19.96 -23.52 45.48
C LEU A 36 18.72 -23.35 46.39
N ALA A 37 17.60 -23.92 45.92
CA ALA A 37 16.60 -24.68 46.67
C ALA A 37 15.98 -24.10 47.97
N GLY A 38 14.66 -23.89 47.93
CA GLY A 38 13.82 -23.71 49.12
C GLY A 38 12.37 -24.14 48.83
N ARG A 39 11.86 -25.13 49.54
CA ARG A 39 10.47 -25.64 49.43
C ARG A 39 9.52 -24.86 50.34
N ALA A 40 8.22 -25.09 50.11
CA ALA A 40 7.08 -24.84 50.99
C ALA A 40 6.60 -23.39 51.12
N LEU A 41 5.34 -23.07 51.36
CA LEU A 41 4.01 -23.72 51.23
C LEU A 41 3.08 -22.72 51.94
N ARG A 42 2.04 -22.19 51.29
CA ARG A 42 0.68 -21.97 51.83
C ARG A 42 -0.12 -20.93 51.04
N THR A 43 -1.18 -21.45 50.47
CA THR A 43 -2.38 -20.81 49.92
C THR A 43 -2.83 -19.52 50.63
N LEU A 44 -3.04 -18.48 49.83
CA LEU A 44 -4.19 -17.59 49.97
C LEU A 44 -4.88 -17.52 48.60
N ALA A 45 -6.06 -18.14 48.50
CA ALA A 45 -6.95 -17.93 47.36
C ALA A 45 -7.65 -16.57 47.56
N GLY A 46 -7.48 -15.66 46.61
CA GLY A 46 -8.06 -14.31 46.66
C GLY A 46 -8.28 -13.80 45.24
N LEU A 47 -9.56 -13.71 44.85
CA LEU A 47 -10.08 -13.24 43.57
C LEU A 47 -9.25 -12.13 42.92
N LEU A 48 -8.82 -12.35 41.67
CA LEU A 48 -8.79 -11.36 40.58
C LEU A 48 -8.51 -12.06 39.24
N ALA A 49 -9.53 -12.79 38.76
CA ALA A 49 -9.70 -13.05 37.33
C ALA A 49 -10.60 -11.95 36.74
N VAL A 50 -10.64 -11.84 35.40
CA VAL A 50 -11.40 -10.81 34.62
C VAL A 50 -10.69 -9.43 34.66
N VAL A 51 -10.15 -8.83 33.58
CA VAL A 51 -10.24 -9.07 32.12
C VAL A 51 -8.84 -9.02 31.49
N ALA A 52 -8.48 -10.00 30.65
CA ALA A 52 -7.29 -9.95 29.79
C ALA A 52 -7.60 -10.55 28.41
N SER A 53 -8.61 -9.98 27.75
CA SER A 53 -9.10 -10.42 26.44
C SER A 53 -9.53 -9.19 25.65
N LEU A 54 -9.31 -9.19 24.32
CA LEU A 54 -9.48 -8.04 23.42
C LEU A 54 -8.42 -6.95 23.75
N LEU A 55 -7.42 -6.66 22.93
CA LEU A 55 -7.50 -6.36 21.50
C LEU A 55 -6.35 -7.01 20.71
N VAL A 56 -6.51 -8.26 20.26
CA VAL A 56 -5.78 -8.71 19.07
C VAL A 56 -6.62 -8.26 17.87
N VAL A 57 -6.40 -7.02 17.43
CA VAL A 57 -6.81 -6.60 16.09
C VAL A 57 -5.85 -7.30 15.13
N GLY A 58 -6.14 -8.56 14.85
CA GLY A 58 -5.58 -9.20 13.67
C GLY A 58 -6.10 -8.42 12.49
N ALA A 59 -5.21 -7.72 11.78
CA ALA A 59 -5.51 -7.26 10.44
C ALA A 59 -5.88 -8.51 9.63
N GLN A 60 -7.17 -8.71 9.43
CA GLN A 60 -7.63 -9.71 8.48
C GLN A 60 -7.04 -9.28 7.14
N PRO A 61 -6.30 -10.14 6.43
CA PRO A 61 -5.92 -9.80 5.07
C PRO A 61 -7.23 -9.47 4.34
N ALA A 62 -7.28 -8.33 3.67
CA ALA A 62 -8.46 -7.99 2.89
C ALA A 62 -8.70 -9.17 1.95
N ALA A 63 -9.96 -9.63 1.88
CA ALA A 63 -10.31 -10.77 1.06
C ALA A 63 -10.25 -10.31 -0.40
N ALA A 64 -9.04 -10.32 -0.96
CA ALA A 64 -8.74 -9.80 -2.29
C ALA A 64 -9.74 -10.40 -3.29
N HIS A 65 -10.59 -9.54 -3.88
CA HIS A 65 -11.71 -9.96 -4.73
C HIS A 65 -11.24 -10.95 -5.81
N PRO A 66 -12.00 -12.01 -6.11
CA PRO A 66 -11.54 -13.04 -7.05
C PRO A 66 -11.17 -12.40 -8.40
N PRO A 67 -9.99 -12.71 -8.99
CA PRO A 67 -9.51 -12.03 -10.19
C PRO A 67 -10.51 -12.18 -11.33
N THR A 68 -11.05 -11.04 -11.72
CA THR A 68 -12.18 -10.85 -12.63
C THR A 68 -11.80 -10.94 -14.10
N GLY A 69 -10.51 -10.95 -14.42
CA GLY A 69 -10.02 -11.04 -15.79
C GLY A 69 -8.55 -11.41 -15.90
N SER A 70 -8.05 -11.43 -17.13
CA SER A 70 -6.61 -11.55 -17.39
C SER A 70 -6.18 -10.62 -18.51
N VAL A 71 -5.04 -9.98 -18.31
CA VAL A 71 -4.46 -9.02 -19.24
C VAL A 71 -3.10 -9.52 -19.73
N TYR A 72 -2.70 -9.11 -20.93
CA TYR A 72 -1.39 -9.44 -21.47
C TYR A 72 -0.47 -8.23 -21.41
N VAL A 73 0.67 -8.38 -20.73
CA VAL A 73 1.74 -7.38 -20.67
C VAL A 73 2.56 -7.51 -21.95
N TRP A 74 2.56 -6.48 -22.80
CA TRP A 74 3.28 -6.54 -24.09
C TRP A 74 4.75 -6.20 -23.97
N ALA A 75 5.09 -5.34 -23.00
CA ALA A 75 6.44 -4.85 -22.79
C ALA A 75 7.34 -5.92 -22.15
N SER A 76 8.63 -5.60 -22.09
CA SER A 76 9.62 -6.33 -21.29
C SER A 76 10.06 -5.43 -20.13
N ASP A 77 10.62 -6.04 -19.09
CA ASP A 77 11.21 -5.35 -17.95
C ASP A 77 10.23 -4.50 -17.10
N VAL A 78 8.93 -4.87 -17.13
CA VAL A 78 7.88 -4.15 -16.41
C VAL A 78 7.96 -4.43 -14.92
N ARG A 79 8.15 -3.36 -14.15
CA ARG A 79 8.24 -3.38 -12.67
C ARG A 79 6.87 -3.22 -12.02
N VAL A 80 6.61 -4.07 -11.03
CA VAL A 80 5.35 -4.10 -10.26
C VAL A 80 5.49 -3.28 -8.98
N ARG A 81 4.53 -2.40 -8.70
CA ARG A 81 4.64 -1.36 -7.66
C ARG A 81 3.60 -1.50 -6.55
N SER A 82 3.89 -0.94 -5.38
CA SER A 82 2.99 -0.88 -4.22
C SER A 82 1.77 0.02 -4.47
N CYS A 83 1.95 1.12 -5.19
CA CYS A 83 0.87 2.04 -5.55
C CYS A 83 0.94 2.54 -7.01
N GLN A 84 -0.08 3.29 -7.42
CA GLN A 84 -0.40 3.70 -8.80
C GLN A 84 0.47 4.87 -9.30
N SER A 85 1.78 4.85 -9.02
CA SER A 85 2.72 5.87 -9.49
C SER A 85 4.12 5.29 -9.67
N THR A 86 4.92 5.88 -10.57
CA THR A 86 6.33 5.50 -10.76
C THR A 86 7.26 5.96 -9.64
N SER A 87 6.77 6.78 -8.70
CA SER A 87 7.46 7.11 -7.45
C SER A 87 7.26 6.07 -6.34
N CYS A 88 6.28 5.18 -6.46
CA CYS A 88 6.02 4.12 -5.49
C CYS A 88 7.15 3.09 -5.45
N SER A 89 7.38 2.49 -4.28
CA SER A 89 8.27 1.34 -4.12
C SER A 89 7.85 0.16 -5.00
N LEU A 90 8.77 -0.78 -5.22
CA LEU A 90 8.41 -2.06 -5.84
C LEU A 90 7.59 -2.89 -4.85
N ALA A 91 6.54 -3.56 -5.33
CA ALA A 91 5.83 -4.59 -4.55
C ALA A 91 6.61 -5.91 -4.53
N THR A 92 7.44 -6.14 -5.55
CA THR A 92 8.30 -7.32 -5.71
C THR A 92 9.47 -6.99 -6.64
N ASP A 93 10.60 -7.67 -6.46
CA ASP A 93 11.72 -7.65 -7.41
C ASP A 93 11.43 -8.42 -8.71
N GLU A 94 10.33 -9.18 -8.76
CA GLU A 94 9.84 -9.86 -9.95
C GLU A 94 9.57 -8.86 -11.10
N VAL A 95 9.82 -9.32 -12.32
CA VAL A 95 9.78 -8.53 -13.55
C VAL A 95 8.83 -9.20 -14.53
N LEU A 96 7.83 -8.46 -15.01
CA LEU A 96 6.89 -8.97 -16.01
C LEU A 96 7.39 -8.66 -17.42
N THR A 97 7.56 -9.72 -18.21
CA THR A 97 8.00 -9.64 -19.60
C THR A 97 7.14 -10.53 -20.47
N ARG A 98 6.39 -9.93 -21.42
CA ARG A 98 5.60 -10.65 -22.45
C ARG A 98 4.74 -11.80 -21.89
N VAL A 99 3.96 -11.49 -20.85
CA VAL A 99 3.27 -12.48 -20.01
C VAL A 99 1.80 -12.11 -19.80
N ARG A 100 0.93 -13.12 -19.70
CA ARG A 100 -0.48 -12.95 -19.30
C ARG A 100 -0.59 -13.11 -17.78
N VAL A 101 -1.16 -12.09 -17.12
CA VAL A 101 -1.36 -12.04 -15.66
C VAL A 101 -2.84 -11.89 -15.34
N GLN A 102 -3.23 -12.28 -14.12
CA GLN A 102 -4.57 -12.03 -13.60
C GLN A 102 -4.70 -10.56 -13.24
N ALA A 103 -5.80 -9.92 -13.67
CA ALA A 103 -6.14 -8.55 -13.31
C ALA A 103 -7.31 -8.54 -12.34
N TYR A 104 -7.19 -7.73 -11.30
CA TYR A 104 -8.18 -7.53 -10.25
C TYR A 104 -9.09 -6.35 -10.58
N CYS A 105 -8.48 -5.21 -10.86
CA CYS A 105 -9.16 -3.96 -11.15
C CYS A 105 -8.22 -3.03 -11.92
N GLN A 106 -8.71 -1.85 -12.28
CA GLN A 106 -7.91 -0.72 -12.71
C GLN A 106 -8.52 0.59 -12.25
N ILE A 107 -7.68 1.60 -12.03
CA ILE A 107 -8.09 2.94 -11.61
C ILE A 107 -7.33 4.02 -12.40
N ASP A 108 -7.98 5.14 -12.68
CA ASP A 108 -7.34 6.35 -13.22
C ASP A 108 -6.75 7.17 -12.07
N ASN A 109 -5.42 7.21 -11.96
CA ASN A 109 -4.73 8.03 -10.95
C ASN A 109 -4.29 9.40 -11.51
N GLY A 110 -4.92 9.84 -12.60
CA GLY A 110 -4.77 11.18 -13.18
C GLY A 110 -3.31 11.55 -13.45
N THR A 111 -2.95 12.82 -13.17
CA THR A 111 -1.59 13.33 -13.40
C THR A 111 -0.54 12.64 -12.51
N ALA A 112 -0.90 12.21 -11.29
CA ALA A 112 0.03 11.54 -10.36
C ALA A 112 0.41 10.11 -10.82
N GLY A 113 -0.51 9.44 -11.52
CA GLY A 113 -0.28 8.17 -12.17
C GLY A 113 0.17 8.24 -13.63
N ARG A 114 0.42 9.43 -14.20
CA ARG A 114 0.77 9.54 -15.62
C ARG A 114 2.11 8.84 -15.91
N VAL A 115 2.07 7.86 -16.81
CA VAL A 115 3.26 7.22 -17.41
C VAL A 115 3.26 7.47 -18.91
N THR A 116 4.44 7.71 -19.46
CA THR A 116 4.69 7.88 -20.90
C THR A 116 5.89 7.02 -21.28
N ASP A 117 5.75 6.22 -22.33
CA ASP A 117 6.82 5.42 -22.93
C ASP A 117 6.69 5.49 -24.46
N GLY A 118 7.65 6.13 -25.12
CA GLY A 118 7.58 6.43 -26.55
C GLY A 118 6.27 7.15 -26.93
N PRO A 119 5.47 6.60 -27.87
CA PRO A 119 4.18 7.18 -28.28
C PRO A 119 3.02 6.85 -27.31
N TYR A 120 3.25 5.98 -26.32
CA TYR A 120 2.24 5.49 -25.41
C TYR A 120 2.16 6.38 -24.16
N THR A 121 0.96 6.63 -23.66
CA THR A 121 0.73 7.44 -22.47
C THR A 121 -0.58 7.03 -21.81
N ASN A 122 -0.55 6.74 -20.52
CA ASN A 122 -1.74 6.40 -19.78
C ASN A 122 -1.65 6.89 -18.32
N THR A 123 -2.80 7.22 -17.75
CA THR A 123 -3.01 7.57 -16.34
C THR A 123 -3.64 6.42 -15.55
N TYR A 124 -4.17 5.42 -16.26
CA TYR A 124 -4.70 4.18 -15.69
C TYR A 124 -3.57 3.26 -15.21
N TRP A 125 -3.80 2.65 -14.06
CA TRP A 125 -3.00 1.57 -13.50
C TRP A 125 -3.87 0.34 -13.31
N VAL A 126 -3.31 -0.83 -13.59
CA VAL A 126 -3.98 -2.13 -13.43
C VAL A 126 -3.38 -2.83 -12.24
N GLN A 127 -4.22 -3.30 -11.33
CA GLN A 127 -3.80 -4.17 -10.24
C GLN A 127 -3.77 -5.62 -10.73
N VAL A 128 -2.63 -6.27 -10.56
CA VAL A 128 -2.36 -7.61 -11.09
C VAL A 128 -1.78 -8.52 -10.01
N ILE A 129 -2.00 -9.82 -10.15
CA ILE A 129 -1.20 -10.84 -9.46
C ILE A 129 -0.12 -11.36 -10.40
N THR A 130 1.13 -11.28 -9.94
CA THR A 130 2.30 -11.79 -10.67
C THR A 130 2.33 -13.33 -10.70
N PRO A 131 3.08 -13.95 -11.62
CA PRO A 131 3.38 -15.39 -11.56
C PRO A 131 3.93 -15.84 -10.19
N GLY A 132 4.78 -15.03 -9.54
CA GLY A 132 5.25 -15.21 -8.16
C GLY A 132 4.22 -14.98 -7.05
N ARG A 133 2.93 -14.77 -7.40
CA ARG A 133 1.79 -14.57 -6.48
C ARG A 133 1.83 -13.28 -5.64
N THR A 134 2.57 -12.26 -6.08
CA THR A 134 2.51 -10.92 -5.46
C THR A 134 1.38 -10.10 -6.10
N LEU A 135 0.57 -9.43 -5.26
CA LEU A 135 -0.38 -8.41 -5.72
C LEU A 135 0.37 -7.08 -5.91
N GLY A 136 0.09 -6.36 -6.99
CA GLY A 136 0.72 -5.06 -7.23
C GLY A 136 0.28 -4.37 -8.50
N TRP A 137 0.83 -3.18 -8.71
CA TRP A 137 0.36 -2.23 -9.72
C TRP A 137 1.32 -2.11 -10.90
N ILE A 138 0.78 -2.15 -12.11
CA ILE A 138 1.48 -1.83 -13.35
C ILE A 138 0.72 -0.74 -14.12
N SER A 139 1.44 0.13 -14.82
CA SER A 139 0.80 1.13 -15.68
C SER A 139 0.14 0.45 -16.88
N ALA A 140 -1.06 0.91 -17.23
CA ALA A 140 -1.80 0.46 -18.43
C ALA A 140 -1.03 0.71 -19.74
N VAL A 141 0.01 1.58 -19.74
CA VAL A 141 0.95 1.74 -20.86
C VAL A 141 1.54 0.40 -21.32
N TYR A 142 1.81 -0.52 -20.38
CA TYR A 142 2.48 -1.80 -20.67
C TYR A 142 1.51 -2.96 -20.99
N VAL A 143 0.21 -2.68 -21.08
CA VAL A 143 -0.83 -3.70 -21.19
C VAL A 143 -1.53 -3.63 -22.55
N SER A 144 -1.69 -4.77 -23.22
CA SER A 144 -2.26 -4.83 -24.57
C SER A 144 -3.76 -4.50 -24.63
N GLY A 145 -4.17 -3.93 -25.77
CA GLY A 145 -5.56 -3.69 -26.12
C GLY A 145 -6.13 -2.35 -25.63
N GLY A 146 -5.44 -1.66 -24.72
CA GLY A 146 -5.80 -0.30 -24.29
C GLY A 146 -5.41 0.79 -25.29
N SER A 147 -6.11 1.92 -25.24
CA SER A 147 -5.73 3.17 -25.90
C SER A 147 -5.05 4.13 -24.90
N ASN A 148 -4.39 5.17 -25.39
CA ASN A 148 -3.78 6.19 -24.53
C ASN A 148 -4.83 6.88 -23.63
N ASN A 149 -4.50 7.07 -22.35
CA ASN A 149 -5.38 7.63 -21.32
C ASN A 149 -6.79 6.99 -21.27
N SER A 150 -6.87 5.67 -21.44
CA SER A 150 -8.12 4.91 -21.44
C SER A 150 -7.96 3.61 -20.63
N PRO A 151 -9.05 3.07 -20.07
CA PRO A 151 -9.02 1.77 -19.40
C PRO A 151 -8.64 0.65 -20.36
N VAL A 152 -7.93 -0.35 -19.85
CA VAL A 152 -7.57 -1.59 -20.53
C VAL A 152 -8.79 -2.51 -20.66
N PRO A 153 -9.11 -3.04 -21.85
CA PRO A 153 -10.15 -4.06 -21.99
C PRO A 153 -9.84 -5.33 -21.18
N GLY A 154 -10.82 -5.82 -20.42
CA GLY A 154 -10.70 -7.08 -19.66
C GLY A 154 -10.12 -6.95 -18.24
N ALA A 155 -9.80 -5.75 -17.78
CA ALA A 155 -9.69 -5.43 -16.35
C ALA A 155 -10.94 -4.59 -15.96
N PRO A 156 -11.66 -4.90 -14.87
CA PRO A 156 -12.78 -4.07 -14.45
C PRO A 156 -12.28 -2.72 -13.92
N VAL A 157 -13.07 -1.67 -14.12
CA VAL A 157 -12.76 -0.33 -13.64
C VAL A 157 -13.34 -0.16 -12.25
N ASP A 158 -12.51 0.21 -11.28
CA ASP A 158 -12.95 0.65 -9.97
C ASP A 158 -13.80 1.92 -10.14
N SER A 159 -15.03 1.87 -9.61
CA SER A 159 -16.02 2.92 -9.76
C SER A 159 -16.92 3.00 -8.53
N PRO A 160 -17.24 4.20 -8.02
CA PRO A 160 -18.23 4.38 -6.95
C PRO A 160 -19.62 3.83 -7.27
N SER A 161 -19.90 3.52 -8.55
CA SER A 161 -21.15 2.91 -9.01
C SER A 161 -21.18 1.38 -8.95
N ASP A 162 -20.04 0.72 -8.76
CA ASP A 162 -19.95 -0.74 -8.60
C ASP A 162 -19.11 -1.10 -7.36
N PRO A 163 -19.76 -1.25 -6.18
CA PRO A 163 -19.07 -1.56 -4.93
C PRO A 163 -18.53 -3.00 -4.87
N THR A 164 -18.64 -3.79 -5.95
CA THR A 164 -18.04 -5.13 -6.04
C THR A 164 -16.65 -5.14 -6.68
N ILE A 165 -16.22 -3.99 -7.23
CA ILE A 165 -14.88 -3.77 -7.78
C ILE A 165 -14.21 -2.69 -6.94
N ASP A 166 -13.54 -3.10 -5.87
CA ASP A 166 -12.69 -2.23 -5.04
C ASP A 166 -11.23 -2.57 -5.29
N CYS A 167 -10.41 -1.58 -5.62
CA CYS A 167 -8.99 -1.75 -5.82
C CYS A 167 -8.24 -1.77 -4.48
N GLU A 168 -7.54 -2.86 -4.18
CA GLU A 168 -6.85 -3.01 -2.89
C GLU A 168 -5.65 -2.05 -2.81
N TYR A 169 -5.66 -1.12 -1.86
CA TYR A 169 -4.51 -0.28 -1.55
C TYR A 169 -3.49 -1.08 -0.73
N ILE A 170 -2.23 -1.09 -1.19
CA ILE A 170 -1.13 -1.94 -0.70
C ILE A 170 -0.03 -1.11 -0.02
#